data_AF-A0A9P1G7Y1-F1
#
_entry.id   AF-A0A9P1G7Y1-F1
#
_cell.length_a   1.000
_cell.length_b   1.000
_cell.length_c   1.000
_cell.angle_alpha   90.00
_cell.angle_beta   90.00
_cell.angle_gamma   90.00
#
_symmetry.space_group_name_H-M   'P 1'
#
loop_
_entity.id
_entity.type
_entity.pdbx_description
1 polymer ?
#
loop_
_entity_poly.entity_id
_entity_poly.type
_entity_poly.pdbx_seq_one_letter_code
_entity_poly.pdbx_strand_id
1 'polypeptide(L)'
;MVSFHYRKFWVGLSLAMLVVVMSRQMIKKPLQLRLSVAADSNFSTGNSLQSSLDLANLSVPLQSVTNGLTTSADVFPSGALNQPLGEVTNVSVSVSMLDLHDEKLTESNQQPTPKLLPSWSDRSHRSHRSHRSHRSHRSHRSQVTVEPGQPKPCCYSGIRCQKTSKTYRIYISSNGHTIYAPMVSTAVAGLKQRQAECGYEVKRVVERVVRGRHGRLKSVIYPGKFHAGDVWIHVGKWLQADFFRHCQDLALKQVYCILYQSDPWDVTAGPGVCEIWEYTHGNSPKAPVVRILPAGFLPLWGHEQNDHEAMKRLSESNVRKLEWVFMGHIDKGNRSKCWNHLKNMPELSHMTFTNHIRGFTQADWKNLARKQNVIFLNLHGNCSCLPNPNERLETVRISSVLSFGALMISEPTNDAETESFKDIVIFEKNLFLSYSEWSPKLKDLLSSNTKIMAFQRRAYALYKERFAPGRLLSEQRVWDTERGPNCSG
;
A
#
# COMPACT_ATOMS: atom_id res chain seq x y z
N MET A 1 -35.21 -17.08 -67.74
CA MET A 1 -34.84 -16.76 -66.34
C MET A 1 -34.32 -18.03 -65.71
N VAL A 2 -33.00 -18.15 -65.51
CA VAL A 2 -32.36 -19.46 -65.35
C VAL A 2 -31.54 -19.55 -64.06
N SER A 3 -31.64 -20.74 -63.48
CA SER A 3 -30.97 -21.31 -62.32
C SER A 3 -29.43 -21.41 -62.45
N PHE A 4 -28.85 -22.29 -61.62
CA PHE A 4 -27.50 -22.85 -61.52
C PHE A 4 -26.61 -22.20 -60.44
N HIS A 5 -25.80 -22.89 -59.63
CA HIS A 5 -25.54 -24.29 -59.23
C HIS A 5 -24.03 -24.34 -58.88
N TYR A 6 -23.60 -25.44 -58.24
CA TYR A 6 -22.19 -25.88 -58.13
C TYR A 6 -21.24 -25.04 -57.23
N ARG A 7 -20.16 -25.59 -56.65
CA ARG A 7 -19.63 -26.98 -56.72
C ARG A 7 -18.95 -27.37 -55.40
N LYS A 8 -19.03 -28.66 -55.02
CA LYS A 8 -17.98 -29.30 -54.21
C LYS A 8 -16.72 -29.44 -55.08
N PHE A 9 -15.54 -29.33 -54.49
CA PHE A 9 -14.32 -29.94 -55.06
C PHE A 9 -13.53 -30.68 -53.98
N TRP A 10 -12.68 -31.61 -54.42
CA TRP A 10 -12.17 -32.76 -53.67
C TRP A 10 -10.69 -32.97 -54.02
N VAL A 11 -9.97 -33.81 -53.26
CA VAL A 11 -8.56 -34.24 -53.47
C VAL A 11 -7.51 -33.12 -53.20
N GLY A 12 -6.34 -33.37 -52.59
CA GLY A 12 -5.79 -34.59 -51.97
C GLY A 12 -4.25 -34.53 -51.87
N LEU A 13 -3.61 -35.63 -51.43
CA LEU A 13 -2.15 -35.85 -51.25
C LEU A 13 -1.45 -34.98 -50.18
N SER A 14 -0.30 -35.36 -49.61
CA SER A 14 0.18 -36.70 -49.23
C SER A 14 1.32 -36.60 -48.20
N LEU A 15 1.30 -37.55 -47.28
CA LEU A 15 2.43 -38.15 -46.55
C LEU A 15 3.84 -37.98 -47.16
N ALA A 16 4.83 -37.67 -46.30
CA ALA A 16 5.97 -38.56 -45.94
C ALA A 16 7.32 -37.84 -45.69
N MET A 17 8.06 -38.36 -44.71
CA MET A 17 9.50 -38.25 -44.44
C MET A 17 10.17 -36.86 -44.27
N LEU A 18 10.59 -36.57 -43.03
CA LEU A 18 12.01 -36.79 -42.69
C LEU A 18 12.17 -37.21 -41.22
N VAL A 19 12.85 -38.33 -40.98
CA VAL A 19 13.36 -38.78 -39.68
C VAL A 19 14.87 -38.69 -39.74
N VAL A 20 15.53 -38.22 -38.67
CA VAL A 20 16.78 -38.78 -38.07
C VAL A 20 17.32 -37.87 -36.95
N VAL A 21 17.33 -38.43 -35.72
CA VAL A 21 18.39 -38.43 -34.67
C VAL A 21 19.27 -37.15 -34.51
N MET A 22 19.39 -36.47 -33.35
CA MET A 22 19.90 -36.89 -32.02
C MET A 22 19.20 -36.04 -30.91
N SER A 23 18.74 -36.52 -29.75
CA SER A 23 19.28 -37.41 -28.70
C SER A 23 20.40 -36.84 -27.82
N ARG A 24 20.27 -37.06 -26.49
CA ARG A 24 21.12 -36.67 -25.33
C ARG A 24 20.88 -35.23 -24.81
N GLN A 25 20.78 -34.97 -23.50
CA GLN A 25 20.94 -35.83 -22.31
C GLN A 25 20.07 -35.30 -21.14
N MET A 26 19.22 -36.15 -20.53
CA MET A 26 18.61 -35.85 -19.23
C MET A 26 19.56 -36.28 -18.11
N ILE A 27 20.10 -35.33 -17.36
CA ILE A 27 20.88 -35.64 -16.15
C ILE A 27 19.91 -35.92 -14.99
N LYS A 28 19.71 -37.20 -14.68
CA LYS A 28 19.10 -37.62 -13.41
C LYS A 28 20.05 -37.29 -12.27
N LYS A 29 19.68 -36.36 -11.38
CA LYS A 29 20.31 -36.24 -10.05
C LYS A 29 19.52 -37.07 -9.03
N PRO A 30 20.14 -37.99 -8.28
CA PRO A 30 19.49 -38.63 -7.15
C PRO A 30 19.30 -37.63 -6.00
N LEU A 31 18.10 -37.57 -5.42
CA LEU A 31 17.91 -36.95 -4.10
C LEU A 31 18.61 -37.84 -3.06
N GLN A 32 19.69 -37.36 -2.46
CA GLN A 32 20.15 -37.91 -1.19
C GLN A 32 19.43 -37.18 -0.04
N LEU A 33 18.43 -37.84 0.53
CA LEU A 33 17.87 -37.50 1.83
C LEU A 33 18.89 -37.89 2.91
N ARG A 34 19.65 -36.92 3.43
CA ARG A 34 20.34 -37.08 4.71
C ARG A 34 19.31 -36.99 5.83
N LEU A 35 18.92 -38.13 6.41
CA LEU A 35 18.41 -38.13 7.77
C LEU A 35 19.59 -37.90 8.73
N SER A 36 19.51 -36.82 9.51
CA SER A 36 20.35 -36.62 10.69
C SER A 36 19.70 -37.37 11.84
N VAL A 37 20.22 -38.56 12.18
CA VAL A 37 19.90 -39.21 13.44
C VAL A 37 20.77 -38.58 14.52
N ALA A 38 20.14 -37.91 15.48
CA ALA A 38 20.78 -37.55 16.75
C ALA A 38 20.30 -38.57 17.79
N ALA A 39 21.22 -39.42 18.25
CA ALA A 39 20.94 -40.41 19.30
C ALA A 39 21.42 -39.88 20.66
N ASP A 40 20.47 -39.86 21.59
CA ASP A 40 20.57 -40.16 23.02
C ASP A 40 21.80 -39.74 23.85
N SER A 41 21.49 -38.99 24.91
CA SER A 41 21.91 -39.37 26.25
C SER A 41 20.85 -38.99 27.29
N ASN A 42 20.18 -40.01 27.86
CA ASN A 42 19.79 -40.20 29.28
C ASN A 42 19.77 -38.95 30.20
N PHE A 43 18.76 -38.67 31.03
CA PHE A 43 17.77 -39.50 31.76
C PHE A 43 16.64 -38.54 32.28
N SER A 44 15.52 -38.92 32.93
CA SER A 44 14.97 -40.22 33.39
C SER A 44 13.44 -40.14 33.62
N THR A 45 12.72 -41.23 33.29
CA THR A 45 11.52 -41.80 33.95
C THR A 45 10.46 -40.92 34.65
N GLY A 46 9.18 -41.07 34.26
CA GLY A 46 8.03 -40.68 35.10
C GLY A 46 6.63 -40.78 34.45
N ASN A 47 6.11 -42.01 34.31
CA ASN A 47 4.67 -42.40 34.15
C ASN A 47 3.78 -41.55 33.21
N SER A 48 3.42 -41.99 32.01
CA SER A 48 2.40 -43.02 31.69
C SER A 48 0.97 -42.71 32.16
N LEU A 49 0.08 -42.35 31.22
CA LEU A 49 -1.21 -43.03 31.00
C LEU A 49 -1.85 -42.62 29.66
N GLN A 50 -2.78 -43.44 29.18
CA GLN A 50 -3.35 -43.44 27.83
C GLN A 50 -4.66 -42.64 27.70
N SER A 51 -5.25 -42.69 26.50
CA SER A 51 -6.58 -42.20 26.07
C SER A 51 -6.67 -40.68 25.87
N SER A 52 -7.03 -40.08 24.72
CA SER A 52 -7.79 -40.42 23.50
C SER A 52 -9.18 -39.76 23.44
N LEU A 53 -9.39 -39.03 22.34
CA LEU A 53 -10.66 -38.64 21.71
C LEU A 53 -11.47 -37.46 22.29
N ASP A 54 -11.68 -36.51 21.35
CA ASP A 54 -12.94 -35.87 20.99
C ASP A 54 -13.58 -34.72 21.82
N LEU A 55 -13.41 -33.54 21.22
CA LEU A 55 -14.49 -32.71 20.63
C LEU A 55 -15.70 -32.25 21.48
N ALA A 56 -15.81 -30.91 21.48
CA ALA A 56 -17.01 -30.10 21.28
C ALA A 56 -17.70 -29.45 22.52
N ASN A 57 -17.69 -28.11 22.46
CA ASN A 57 -18.81 -27.20 22.74
C ASN A 57 -19.90 -27.62 23.73
N LEU A 58 -20.10 -26.81 24.78
CA LEU A 58 -21.41 -26.14 24.96
C LEU A 58 -21.32 -24.87 25.82
N SER A 59 -22.11 -23.89 25.40
CA SER A 59 -22.32 -22.56 25.98
C SER A 59 -22.85 -22.55 27.41
N VAL A 60 -22.46 -21.53 28.19
CA VAL A 60 -23.03 -21.19 29.51
C VAL A 60 -24.08 -20.08 29.36
N PRO A 61 -25.28 -20.19 29.96
CA PRO A 61 -26.25 -19.11 30.04
C PRO A 61 -26.08 -18.25 31.31
N LEU A 62 -26.47 -16.97 31.25
CA LEU A 62 -26.60 -16.11 32.42
C LEU A 62 -27.80 -16.54 33.28
N GLN A 63 -27.69 -16.36 34.59
CA GLN A 63 -28.84 -16.05 35.45
C GLN A 63 -28.53 -14.85 36.35
N SER A 64 -29.51 -13.97 36.48
CA SER A 64 -29.54 -12.81 37.36
C SER A 64 -30.37 -13.10 38.61
N VAL A 65 -29.94 -12.64 39.78
CA VAL A 65 -30.80 -12.50 40.96
C VAL A 65 -30.56 -11.13 41.61
N THR A 66 -31.65 -10.46 41.97
CA THR A 66 -31.70 -9.14 42.60
C THR A 66 -32.00 -9.21 44.09
N ASN A 67 -32.00 -8.04 44.75
CA ASN A 67 -32.35 -7.70 46.15
C ASN A 67 -31.11 -7.45 47.04
N GLY A 68 -31.07 -6.45 47.93
CA GLY A 68 -32.02 -5.36 48.19
C GLY A 68 -31.81 -4.73 49.59
N LEU A 69 -31.50 -3.42 49.64
CA LEU A 69 -31.54 -2.46 50.78
C LEU A 69 -31.35 -2.95 52.25
N THR A 70 -30.44 -2.31 53.01
CA THR A 70 -30.78 -1.18 53.94
C THR A 70 -29.55 -0.58 54.67
N THR A 71 -29.78 0.54 55.35
CA THR A 71 -28.85 1.52 55.95
C THR A 71 -28.46 1.29 57.42
N SER A 72 -27.27 1.77 57.87
CA SER A 72 -27.09 2.91 58.83
C SER A 72 -25.86 2.85 59.78
N ALA A 73 -25.26 4.04 59.97
CA ALA A 73 -24.48 4.65 61.06
C ALA A 73 -23.59 3.88 62.09
N ASP A 74 -22.33 4.36 62.18
CA ASP A 74 -21.51 4.72 63.37
C ASP A 74 -21.35 3.81 64.61
N VAL A 75 -20.09 3.58 65.02
CA VAL A 75 -19.45 4.09 66.27
C VAL A 75 -18.04 3.48 66.46
N PHE A 76 -17.07 4.31 66.90
CA PHE A 76 -15.68 3.93 67.26
C PHE A 76 -15.58 3.28 68.66
N PRO A 77 -14.52 2.49 68.96
CA PRO A 77 -13.40 3.09 69.70
C PRO A 77 -11.97 2.56 69.37
N SER A 78 -11.05 3.52 69.29
CA SER A 78 -9.71 3.56 69.92
C SER A 78 -8.84 2.28 70.07
N GLY A 79 -7.67 2.31 69.43
CA GLY A 79 -6.52 1.46 69.77
C GLY A 79 -5.25 1.99 69.10
N ALA A 80 -4.35 2.65 69.84
CA ALA A 80 -3.19 3.36 69.29
C ALA A 80 -1.88 2.57 69.44
N LEU A 81 -1.01 2.63 68.42
CA LEU A 81 0.45 2.54 68.60
C LEU A 81 1.19 3.13 67.39
N ASN A 82 2.24 3.91 67.67
CA ASN A 82 2.98 4.72 66.70
C ASN A 82 4.13 3.94 66.03
N GLN A 83 4.39 4.18 64.74
CA GLN A 83 5.66 4.77 64.21
C GLN A 83 5.70 4.75 62.65
N PRO A 84 6.60 5.49 61.98
CA PRO A 84 6.18 6.37 60.88
C PRO A 84 6.23 5.79 59.46
N LEU A 85 5.36 6.35 58.62
CA LEU A 85 5.42 6.24 57.16
C LEU A 85 6.63 7.00 56.61
N GLY A 86 7.40 6.35 55.73
CA GLY A 86 8.28 7.05 54.79
C GLY A 86 7.45 7.56 53.60
N GLU A 87 7.66 8.82 53.22
CA GLU A 87 7.05 9.40 52.02
C GLU A 87 7.53 8.68 50.76
N VAL A 88 6.59 8.11 50.00
CA VAL A 88 6.84 7.78 48.58
C VAL A 88 6.42 9.00 47.77
N THR A 89 7.41 9.77 47.34
CA THR A 89 7.21 10.97 46.53
C THR A 89 6.65 10.64 45.15
N ASN A 90 5.60 11.34 44.74
CA ASN A 90 5.07 11.27 43.38
C ASN A 90 6.10 11.84 42.39
N VAL A 91 6.68 10.98 41.56
CA VAL A 91 7.57 11.40 40.47
C VAL A 91 6.73 11.96 39.31
N SER A 92 6.40 13.24 39.37
CA SER A 92 5.85 13.98 38.23
C SER A 92 6.96 14.28 37.21
N VAL A 93 6.98 13.56 36.09
CA VAL A 93 7.90 13.85 34.99
C VAL A 93 7.36 15.01 34.17
N SER A 94 7.86 16.22 34.43
CA SER A 94 7.66 17.39 33.57
C SER A 94 8.58 17.32 32.36
N VAL A 95 8.00 17.26 31.15
CA VAL A 95 8.74 17.38 29.90
C VAL A 95 8.80 18.86 29.52
N SER A 96 9.87 19.54 29.90
CA SER A 96 10.15 20.90 29.45
C SER A 96 10.48 20.89 27.96
N MET A 97 9.63 21.50 27.14
CA MET A 97 10.01 21.88 25.78
C MET A 97 11.06 23.00 25.88
N LEU A 98 12.21 22.79 25.23
CA LEU A 98 13.21 23.83 25.06
C LEU A 98 12.83 24.70 23.87
N ASP A 99 12.35 25.90 24.15
CA ASP A 99 12.23 26.96 23.14
C ASP A 99 13.63 27.32 22.61
N LEU A 100 13.78 27.30 21.29
CA LEU A 100 14.93 27.89 20.60
C LEU A 100 14.40 29.06 19.77
N HIS A 101 14.56 30.27 20.33
CA HIS A 101 14.21 31.52 19.67
C HIS A 101 15.29 31.98 18.69
N ASP A 102 14.89 32.91 17.83
CA ASP A 102 15.66 33.53 16.75
C ASP A 102 17.04 34.07 17.14
N GLU A 103 18.03 33.84 16.29
CA GLU A 103 19.09 34.82 16.04
C GLU A 103 18.95 35.40 14.63
N LYS A 104 18.56 36.67 14.56
CA LYS A 104 18.82 37.53 13.40
C LYS A 104 20.31 37.84 13.36
N LEU A 105 20.97 37.58 12.22
CA LEU A 105 22.21 38.25 11.88
C LEU A 105 22.10 38.94 10.53
N THR A 106 22.64 40.16 10.50
CA THR A 106 22.51 41.16 9.42
C THR A 106 23.47 40.92 8.26
N GLU A 107 23.12 41.52 7.12
CA GLU A 107 23.96 41.59 5.93
C GLU A 107 25.35 42.21 6.22
N SER A 108 26.41 41.69 5.59
CA SER A 108 27.12 42.49 4.58
C SER A 108 28.13 41.68 3.74
N ASN A 109 28.05 41.95 2.44
CA ASN A 109 29.14 42.10 1.46
C ASN A 109 30.07 40.96 1.00
N GLN A 110 30.22 41.01 -0.34
CA GLN A 110 31.35 40.65 -1.21
C GLN A 110 31.52 39.20 -1.70
N GLN A 111 31.44 39.10 -3.03
CA GLN A 111 31.77 37.95 -3.87
C GLN A 111 33.25 37.56 -3.74
N PRO A 112 33.60 36.31 -4.09
CA PRO A 112 34.05 36.09 -5.47
C PRO A 112 33.28 34.99 -6.22
N THR A 113 33.27 35.12 -7.55
CA THR A 113 32.67 34.18 -8.50
C THR A 113 33.32 32.78 -8.47
N PRO A 114 32.53 31.68 -8.40
CA PRO A 114 33.03 30.35 -8.69
C PRO A 114 33.10 30.09 -10.21
N LYS A 115 34.05 29.23 -10.60
CA LYS A 115 34.44 28.98 -11.99
C LYS A 115 33.40 28.13 -12.75
N LEU A 116 33.41 28.31 -14.07
CA LEU A 116 32.60 27.60 -15.07
C LEU A 116 32.57 26.07 -14.85
N LEU A 117 31.37 25.50 -14.79
CA LEU A 117 31.15 24.06 -14.96
C LEU A 117 31.28 23.67 -16.45
N PRO A 118 31.66 22.42 -16.79
CA PRO A 118 31.68 21.96 -18.16
C PRO A 118 30.26 21.84 -18.72
N SER A 119 29.98 22.49 -19.85
CA SER A 119 28.73 22.30 -20.57
C SER A 119 28.66 20.90 -21.16
N TRP A 120 27.64 20.13 -20.73
CA TRP A 120 27.29 18.88 -21.41
C TRP A 120 26.63 19.25 -22.73
N SER A 121 27.38 19.12 -23.82
CA SER A 121 26.95 19.54 -25.15
C SER A 121 25.89 18.59 -25.72
N ASP A 122 24.75 19.16 -26.10
CA ASP A 122 23.68 18.48 -26.81
C ASP A 122 24.15 17.93 -28.17
N ARG A 123 24.52 16.65 -28.22
CA ARG A 123 24.60 15.92 -29.49
C ARG A 123 23.20 15.47 -29.92
N SER A 124 22.57 16.33 -30.70
CA SER A 124 21.28 16.09 -31.36
C SER A 124 21.37 14.97 -32.41
N HIS A 125 21.29 13.71 -31.97
CA HIS A 125 21.08 12.59 -32.87
C HIS A 125 19.63 12.56 -33.36
N ARG A 126 19.41 13.10 -34.57
CA ARG A 126 18.18 12.88 -35.35
C ARG A 126 17.91 11.37 -35.43
N SER A 127 16.86 10.90 -34.77
CA SER A 127 16.36 9.54 -34.94
C SER A 127 15.24 9.51 -35.99
N HIS A 128 15.29 8.54 -36.89
CA HIS A 128 14.36 8.47 -38.02
C HIS A 128 12.93 8.20 -37.55
N ARG A 129 12.01 9.05 -38.00
CA ARG A 129 10.58 8.99 -37.70
C ARG A 129 9.91 7.84 -38.45
N SER A 130 10.02 6.62 -37.93
CA SER A 130 9.25 5.48 -38.46
C SER A 130 7.77 5.69 -38.16
N HIS A 131 6.98 6.01 -39.18
CA HIS A 131 5.52 6.20 -39.08
C HIS A 131 4.81 4.86 -38.78
N ARG A 132 4.79 4.45 -37.50
CA ARG A 132 3.93 3.36 -37.05
C ARG A 132 2.54 3.93 -36.79
N SER A 133 1.60 3.57 -37.66
CA SER A 133 0.22 4.05 -37.60
C SER A 133 -0.45 3.60 -36.31
N HIS A 134 -0.58 4.54 -35.36
CA HIS A 134 -1.48 4.36 -34.23
C HIS A 134 -2.91 4.35 -34.76
N ARG A 135 -3.42 3.14 -34.98
CA ARG A 135 -4.84 2.88 -35.25
C ARG A 135 -5.61 3.34 -34.02
N SER A 136 -6.08 4.59 -34.05
CA SER A 136 -6.89 5.14 -32.99
C SER A 136 -8.19 4.36 -32.94
N HIS A 137 -8.29 3.46 -31.96
CA HIS A 137 -9.58 2.93 -31.56
C HIS A 137 -10.35 4.08 -30.92
N ARG A 138 -10.97 4.89 -31.79
CA ARG A 138 -11.96 5.91 -31.46
C ARG A 138 -13.19 5.15 -30.94
N SER A 139 -13.10 4.71 -29.69
CA SER A 139 -14.25 4.17 -28.96
C SER A 139 -15.36 5.19 -29.09
N HIS A 140 -16.49 4.80 -29.67
CA HIS A 140 -17.66 5.65 -29.76
C HIS A 140 -18.08 5.96 -28.32
N ARG A 141 -17.66 7.13 -27.83
CA ARG A 141 -18.07 7.67 -26.56
C ARG A 141 -19.51 8.13 -26.75
N SER A 142 -20.43 7.18 -26.58
CA SER A 142 -21.85 7.46 -26.43
C SER A 142 -21.99 8.46 -25.29
N GLN A 143 -22.12 9.74 -25.64
CA GLN A 143 -22.62 10.74 -24.73
C GLN A 143 -24.04 10.29 -24.40
N VAL A 144 -24.20 9.74 -23.20
CA VAL A 144 -25.53 9.43 -22.68
C VAL A 144 -26.20 10.77 -22.44
N THR A 145 -27.05 11.17 -23.38
CA THR A 145 -28.03 12.24 -23.18
C THR A 145 -28.90 11.80 -22.02
N VAL A 146 -28.69 12.42 -20.85
CA VAL A 146 -29.56 12.20 -19.69
C VAL A 146 -30.94 12.71 -20.08
N GLU A 147 -31.94 11.82 -20.10
CA GLU A 147 -33.30 12.24 -20.43
C GLU A 147 -33.81 13.25 -19.39
N PRO A 148 -34.53 14.31 -19.80
CA PRO A 148 -35.11 15.27 -18.87
C PRO A 148 -35.98 14.56 -17.83
N GLY A 149 -35.61 14.68 -16.55
CA GLY A 149 -36.30 14.03 -15.43
C GLY A 149 -35.61 12.80 -14.85
N GLN A 150 -34.58 12.24 -15.48
CA GLN A 150 -33.73 11.25 -14.80
C GLN A 150 -32.91 11.94 -13.69
N PRO A 151 -32.78 11.35 -12.49
CA PRO A 151 -31.99 11.94 -11.41
C PRO A 151 -30.54 12.09 -11.87
N LYS A 152 -29.97 13.30 -11.69
CA LYS A 152 -28.58 13.60 -12.04
C LYS A 152 -27.67 12.48 -11.48
N PRO A 153 -26.86 11.81 -12.31
CA PRO A 153 -26.04 10.70 -11.83
C PRO A 153 -25.15 11.20 -10.69
N CYS A 154 -25.09 10.41 -9.62
CA CYS A 154 -24.38 10.68 -8.37
C CYS A 154 -25.03 11.69 -7.40
N CYS A 155 -26.20 12.23 -7.69
CA CYS A 155 -26.96 13.09 -6.74
C CYS A 155 -27.73 12.31 -5.68
N TYR A 156 -27.01 11.47 -4.94
CA TYR A 156 -27.47 10.71 -3.79
C TYR A 156 -26.28 10.47 -2.85
N SER A 157 -26.54 10.30 -1.55
CA SER A 157 -25.48 10.23 -0.54
C SER A 157 -24.55 9.03 -0.75
N GLY A 158 -23.24 9.29 -0.73
CA GLY A 158 -22.21 8.25 -0.69
C GLY A 158 -22.07 7.63 0.70
N ILE A 159 -20.83 7.52 1.16
CA ILE A 159 -20.54 7.06 2.52
C ILE A 159 -21.08 8.11 3.51
N ARG A 160 -21.95 7.67 4.41
CA ARG A 160 -22.64 8.51 5.41
C ARG A 160 -22.53 7.90 6.80
N CYS A 161 -22.25 8.73 7.81
CA CYS A 161 -22.27 8.29 9.20
C CYS A 161 -23.63 8.58 9.84
N GLN A 162 -24.59 7.67 9.66
CA GLN A 162 -25.95 7.86 10.15
C GLN A 162 -26.57 6.52 10.53
N LYS A 163 -26.80 6.30 11.83
CA LYS A 163 -27.64 5.18 12.29
C LYS A 163 -29.06 5.39 11.79
N THR A 164 -29.56 4.45 11.01
CA THR A 164 -30.95 4.40 10.55
C THR A 164 -31.49 3.00 10.81
N SER A 165 -32.81 2.80 10.64
CA SER A 165 -33.44 1.48 10.75
C SER A 165 -33.03 0.48 9.65
N LYS A 166 -32.28 0.92 8.62
CA LYS A 166 -31.80 0.08 7.52
C LYS A 166 -30.29 0.20 7.35
N THR A 167 -29.55 -0.81 7.81
CA THR A 167 -28.12 -0.94 7.55
C THR A 167 -27.84 -1.05 6.06
N TYR A 168 -27.14 -0.06 5.50
CA TYR A 168 -26.59 -0.12 4.15
C TYR A 168 -25.19 -0.72 4.17
N ARG A 169 -24.72 -1.21 3.01
CA ARG A 169 -23.44 -1.93 2.89
C ARG A 169 -22.43 -1.10 2.11
N ILE A 170 -21.18 -1.17 2.55
CA ILE A 170 -20.02 -0.64 1.81
C ILE A 170 -19.21 -1.85 1.33
N TYR A 171 -19.26 -2.10 0.03
CA TYR A 171 -18.50 -3.17 -0.61
C TYR A 171 -17.14 -2.63 -1.07
N ILE A 172 -16.05 -3.26 -0.63
CA ILE A 172 -14.69 -2.92 -1.01
C ILE A 172 -14.15 -4.08 -1.84
N SER A 173 -14.09 -3.91 -3.15
CA SER A 173 -13.71 -4.95 -4.09
C SER A 173 -12.31 -4.74 -4.67
N SER A 174 -11.63 -5.84 -4.93
CA SER A 174 -10.36 -5.85 -5.67
C SER A 174 -10.15 -7.25 -6.24
N ASN A 175 -9.35 -7.35 -7.30
CA ASN A 175 -8.98 -8.62 -7.95
C ASN A 175 -8.09 -9.55 -7.10
N GLY A 176 -7.74 -9.14 -5.87
CA GLY A 176 -6.86 -9.89 -4.97
C GLY A 176 -5.37 -9.78 -5.29
N HIS A 177 -4.97 -8.92 -6.22
CA HIS A 177 -3.55 -8.68 -6.52
C HIS A 177 -2.87 -8.02 -5.33
N THR A 178 -1.76 -8.60 -4.87
CA THR A 178 -1.14 -8.26 -3.58
C THR A 178 -0.64 -6.81 -3.51
N ILE A 179 -0.31 -6.20 -4.65
CA ILE A 179 0.07 -4.78 -4.71
C ILE A 179 -1.03 -3.85 -4.18
N TYR A 180 -2.31 -4.19 -4.31
CA TYR A 180 -3.43 -3.37 -3.84
C TYR A 180 -3.83 -3.67 -2.38
N ALA A 181 -3.18 -4.65 -1.73
CA ALA A 181 -3.51 -5.03 -0.36
C ALA A 181 -3.40 -3.87 0.65
N PRO A 182 -2.42 -2.94 0.57
CA PRO A 182 -2.37 -1.75 1.43
C PRO A 182 -3.58 -0.83 1.29
N MET A 183 -3.97 -0.47 0.06
CA MET A 183 -5.13 0.38 -0.21
C MET A 183 -6.44 -0.30 0.24
N VAL A 184 -6.64 -1.58 -0.10
CA VAL A 184 -7.80 -2.36 0.34
C VAL A 184 -7.88 -2.42 1.86
N SER A 185 -6.74 -2.62 2.54
CA SER A 185 -6.70 -2.69 4.01
C SER A 185 -6.93 -1.33 4.66
N THR A 186 -6.45 -0.25 4.05
CA THR A 186 -6.70 1.14 4.49
C THR A 186 -8.20 1.43 4.47
N ALA A 187 -8.87 1.19 3.35
CA ALA A 187 -10.31 1.36 3.22
C ALA A 187 -11.09 0.45 4.19
N VAL A 188 -10.74 -0.85 4.28
CA VAL A 188 -11.43 -1.81 5.15
C VAL A 188 -11.27 -1.46 6.62
N ALA A 189 -10.05 -1.16 7.09
CA ALA A 189 -9.79 -0.89 8.50
C ALA A 189 -10.38 0.46 8.93
N GLY A 190 -10.18 1.52 8.13
CA GLY A 190 -10.69 2.85 8.45
C GLY A 190 -12.23 2.91 8.48
N LEU A 191 -12.91 2.23 7.56
CA LEU A 191 -14.37 2.13 7.59
C LEU A 191 -14.86 1.22 8.73
N LYS A 192 -14.17 0.10 9.01
CA LYS A 192 -14.57 -0.78 10.12
C LYS A 192 -14.50 -0.09 11.48
N GLN A 193 -13.54 0.81 11.69
CA GLN A 193 -13.39 1.56 12.94
C GLN A 193 -14.65 2.34 13.33
N ARG A 194 -15.40 2.87 12.34
CA ARG A 194 -16.66 3.62 12.58
C ARG A 194 -17.92 2.82 12.24
N GLN A 195 -17.81 1.51 11.93
CA GLN A 195 -18.96 0.72 11.49
C GLN A 195 -20.10 0.70 12.52
N ALA A 196 -19.78 0.46 13.81
CA ALA A 196 -20.77 0.40 14.89
C ALA A 196 -21.34 1.80 15.27
N GLU A 197 -20.57 2.85 15.05
CA GLU A 197 -20.99 4.24 15.25
C GLU A 197 -21.95 4.68 14.13
N CYS A 198 -21.60 4.38 12.88
CA CYS A 198 -22.28 4.89 11.70
C CYS A 198 -23.41 3.99 11.17
N GLY A 199 -23.56 2.75 11.66
CA GLY A 199 -24.68 1.87 11.34
C GLY A 199 -24.66 1.19 9.96
N TYR A 200 -23.53 1.21 9.24
CA TYR A 200 -23.32 0.48 7.99
C TYR A 200 -22.65 -0.89 8.20
N GLU A 201 -22.44 -1.65 7.14
CA GLU A 201 -21.71 -2.94 7.15
C GLU A 201 -20.59 -2.94 6.09
N VAL A 202 -19.33 -3.21 6.48
CA VAL A 202 -18.18 -3.21 5.56
C VAL A 202 -17.89 -4.62 5.03
N LYS A 203 -18.07 -4.82 3.72
CA LYS A 203 -17.84 -6.11 3.02
C LYS A 203 -16.62 -6.04 2.11
N ARG A 204 -15.56 -6.75 2.48
CA ARG A 204 -14.42 -7.00 1.58
C ARG A 204 -14.82 -8.09 0.56
N VAL A 205 -14.60 -7.84 -0.72
CA VAL A 205 -14.92 -8.77 -1.82
C VAL A 205 -13.68 -9.00 -2.69
N VAL A 206 -13.40 -10.26 -2.99
CA VAL A 206 -12.34 -10.63 -3.94
C VAL A 206 -13.00 -10.95 -5.28
N GLU A 207 -12.74 -10.09 -6.26
CA GLU A 207 -13.33 -10.19 -7.60
C GLU A 207 -12.75 -11.41 -8.32
N ARG A 208 -13.62 -12.33 -8.74
CA ARG A 208 -13.20 -13.54 -9.45
C ARG A 208 -13.41 -13.38 -10.95
N VAL A 209 -12.31 -13.44 -11.69
CA VAL A 209 -12.29 -13.53 -13.16
C VAL A 209 -12.56 -14.97 -13.58
N VAL A 210 -13.74 -15.23 -14.15
CA VAL A 210 -14.04 -16.50 -14.81
C VAL A 210 -13.50 -16.42 -16.23
N ARG A 211 -12.53 -17.28 -16.57
CA ARG A 211 -11.99 -17.39 -17.95
C ARG A 211 -12.73 -18.48 -18.73
N GLY A 212 -13.03 -18.19 -19.99
CA GLY A 212 -13.57 -19.19 -20.93
C GLY A 212 -12.49 -20.15 -21.47
N ARG A 213 -12.88 -21.13 -22.27
CA ARG A 213 -11.99 -22.17 -22.86
C ARG A 213 -10.79 -21.62 -23.67
N HIS A 214 -10.81 -20.35 -24.07
CA HIS A 214 -9.72 -19.68 -24.80
C HIS A 214 -9.07 -18.53 -24.01
N GLY A 215 -9.11 -18.57 -22.67
CA GLY A 215 -8.49 -17.56 -21.80
C GLY A 215 -9.20 -16.19 -21.77
N ARG A 216 -10.13 -15.92 -22.70
CA ARG A 216 -10.97 -14.71 -22.71
C ARG A 216 -11.76 -14.58 -21.40
N LEU A 217 -11.89 -13.34 -20.91
CA LEU A 217 -12.76 -12.98 -19.80
C LEU A 217 -14.20 -13.38 -20.16
N LYS A 218 -14.82 -14.27 -19.36
CA LYS A 218 -16.21 -14.71 -19.56
C LYS A 218 -17.17 -13.94 -18.65
N SER A 219 -16.81 -13.77 -17.39
CA SER A 219 -17.54 -12.96 -16.43
C SER A 219 -16.65 -12.55 -15.26
N VAL A 220 -17.05 -11.48 -14.57
CA VAL A 220 -16.55 -11.10 -13.26
C VAL A 220 -17.65 -11.39 -12.25
N ILE A 221 -17.31 -12.00 -11.12
CA ILE A 221 -18.25 -12.20 -10.02
C ILE A 221 -18.16 -11.00 -9.07
N TYR A 222 -19.22 -10.20 -9.06
CA TYR A 222 -19.37 -8.97 -8.26
C TYR A 222 -20.12 -9.21 -6.93
N PRO A 223 -20.15 -8.20 -6.02
CA PRO A 223 -20.85 -8.31 -4.74
C PRO A 223 -22.38 -8.46 -4.87
N GLY A 224 -22.88 -9.70 -4.77
CA GLY A 224 -24.27 -10.02 -4.38
C GLY A 224 -25.40 -9.25 -5.10
N LYS A 225 -26.44 -8.89 -4.33
CA LYS A 225 -27.51 -7.96 -4.76
C LYS A 225 -27.28 -6.64 -4.02
N PHE A 226 -27.09 -5.56 -4.77
CA PHE A 226 -27.02 -4.20 -4.24
C PHE A 226 -28.42 -3.64 -3.96
N HIS A 227 -28.53 -2.78 -2.95
CA HIS A 227 -29.74 -2.01 -2.62
C HIS A 227 -29.49 -0.51 -2.75
N ALA A 228 -30.56 0.29 -2.86
CA ALA A 228 -30.45 1.74 -2.89
C ALA A 228 -29.75 2.27 -1.62
N GLY A 229 -28.79 3.17 -1.82
CA GLY A 229 -27.95 3.72 -0.76
C GLY A 229 -26.79 2.82 -0.30
N ASP A 230 -26.55 1.66 -0.91
CA ASP A 230 -25.28 0.92 -0.79
C ASP A 230 -24.13 1.70 -1.47
N VAL A 231 -22.89 1.41 -1.06
CA VAL A 231 -21.67 2.00 -1.64
C VAL A 231 -20.77 0.89 -2.19
N TRP A 232 -20.17 1.10 -3.36
CA TRP A 232 -19.19 0.19 -3.95
C TRP A 232 -17.87 0.91 -4.26
N ILE A 233 -16.80 0.48 -3.59
CA ILE A 233 -15.44 0.95 -3.76
C ILE A 233 -14.65 -0.13 -4.51
N HIS A 234 -14.20 0.15 -5.73
CA HIS A 234 -13.30 -0.73 -6.48
C HIS A 234 -11.86 -0.24 -6.35
N VAL A 235 -10.94 -1.13 -5.97
CA VAL A 235 -9.54 -0.77 -5.67
C VAL A 235 -8.57 -1.32 -6.72
N GLY A 236 -7.95 -0.40 -7.45
CA GLY A 236 -6.90 -0.64 -8.43
C GLY A 236 -7.34 -0.59 -9.89
N LYS A 237 -6.40 -0.83 -10.82
CA LYS A 237 -6.63 -0.83 -12.27
C LYS A 237 -7.52 -1.96 -12.77
N TRP A 238 -7.39 -3.12 -12.13
CA TRP A 238 -7.74 -4.37 -12.77
C TRP A 238 -9.25 -4.59 -12.75
N LEU A 239 -9.87 -4.62 -13.93
CA LEU A 239 -11.34 -4.56 -14.14
C LEU A 239 -11.97 -3.17 -13.95
N GLN A 240 -11.18 -2.09 -13.84
CA GLN A 240 -11.67 -0.70 -13.80
C GLN A 240 -12.67 -0.39 -14.93
N ALA A 241 -12.40 -0.86 -16.15
CA ALA A 241 -13.28 -0.66 -17.31
C ALA A 241 -14.61 -1.45 -17.23
N ASP A 242 -14.62 -2.59 -16.52
CA ASP A 242 -15.86 -3.32 -16.24
C ASP A 242 -16.59 -2.71 -15.04
N PHE A 243 -15.88 -2.27 -13.99
CA PHE A 243 -16.42 -1.48 -12.88
C PHE A 243 -17.19 -0.26 -13.40
N PHE A 244 -16.57 0.55 -14.28
CA PHE A 244 -17.22 1.70 -14.92
C PHE A 244 -18.53 1.32 -15.63
N ARG A 245 -18.57 0.19 -16.34
CA ARG A 245 -19.77 -0.29 -17.04
C ARG A 245 -20.90 -0.65 -16.05
N HIS A 246 -20.56 -1.35 -14.96
CA HIS A 246 -21.56 -1.74 -13.96
C HIS A 246 -22.04 -0.55 -13.13
N CYS A 247 -21.20 0.46 -12.88
CA CYS A 247 -21.59 1.67 -12.17
C CYS A 247 -22.64 2.49 -12.91
N GLN A 248 -22.70 2.43 -14.24
CA GLN A 248 -23.78 3.02 -15.02
C GLN A 248 -25.15 2.39 -14.66
N ASP A 249 -25.24 1.06 -14.61
CA ASP A 249 -26.48 0.34 -14.24
C ASP A 249 -26.82 0.46 -12.75
N LEU A 250 -25.80 0.60 -11.90
CA LEU A 250 -25.93 0.73 -10.45
C LEU A 250 -26.32 2.15 -10.02
N ALA A 251 -25.96 3.17 -10.80
CA ALA A 251 -26.41 4.54 -10.57
C ALA A 251 -27.94 4.68 -10.70
N LEU A 252 -28.58 3.95 -11.62
CA LEU A 252 -30.04 3.84 -11.73
C LEU A 252 -30.70 3.23 -10.48
N LYS A 253 -29.93 2.50 -9.67
CA LYS A 253 -30.36 1.90 -8.40
C LYS A 253 -29.90 2.71 -7.18
N GLN A 254 -29.38 3.92 -7.37
CA GLN A 254 -28.84 4.79 -6.32
C GLN A 254 -27.73 4.12 -5.47
N VAL A 255 -26.83 3.38 -6.13
CA VAL A 255 -25.66 2.75 -5.50
C VAL A 255 -24.43 3.59 -5.80
N TYR A 256 -23.72 4.05 -4.77
CA TYR A 256 -22.64 5.03 -4.93
C TYR A 256 -21.32 4.36 -5.29
N CYS A 257 -20.82 4.62 -6.50
CA CYS A 257 -19.56 4.05 -6.98
C CYS A 257 -18.35 4.96 -6.73
N ILE A 258 -17.31 4.39 -6.12
CA ILE A 258 -16.02 5.02 -5.86
C ILE A 258 -14.92 4.20 -6.55
N LEU A 259 -14.07 4.84 -7.37
CA LEU A 259 -12.81 4.24 -7.83
C LEU A 259 -11.70 4.64 -6.87
N TYR A 260 -11.06 3.68 -6.21
CA TYR A 260 -9.81 3.90 -5.49
C TYR A 260 -8.64 3.60 -6.44
N GLN A 261 -8.16 4.67 -7.09
CA GLN A 261 -7.14 4.67 -8.11
C GLN A 261 -5.74 4.40 -7.51
N SER A 262 -4.96 3.58 -8.21
CA SER A 262 -3.67 3.04 -7.76
C SER A 262 -2.49 3.35 -8.67
N ASP A 263 -2.74 3.95 -9.83
CA ASP A 263 -1.76 4.02 -10.91
C ASP A 263 -1.31 5.45 -11.22
N PRO A 264 -0.05 5.64 -11.67
CA PRO A 264 0.56 6.96 -11.87
C PRO A 264 0.10 7.66 -13.17
N TRP A 265 -1.21 7.77 -13.39
CA TRP A 265 -1.79 8.59 -14.46
C TRP A 265 -3.17 9.10 -14.10
N ASP A 266 -3.54 10.23 -14.73
CA ASP A 266 -4.84 10.84 -14.62
C ASP A 266 -5.95 9.90 -15.11
N VAL A 267 -6.94 9.64 -14.27
CA VAL A 267 -8.15 8.90 -14.65
C VAL A 267 -9.32 9.86 -14.71
N THR A 268 -10.10 9.78 -15.79
CA THR A 268 -11.45 10.36 -15.85
C THR A 268 -12.46 9.28 -15.47
N ALA A 269 -13.35 9.59 -14.53
CA ALA A 269 -14.43 8.71 -14.11
C ALA A 269 -15.34 8.30 -15.28
N GLY A 270 -15.73 7.03 -15.31
CA GLY A 270 -16.77 6.55 -16.22
C GLY A 270 -18.17 7.00 -15.78
N PRO A 271 -19.19 6.89 -16.65
CA PRO A 271 -20.58 7.12 -16.27
C PRO A 271 -20.98 6.33 -15.01
N GLY A 272 -21.68 6.99 -14.08
CA GLY A 272 -22.11 6.39 -12.82
C GLY A 272 -21.02 6.24 -11.74
N VAL A 273 -19.75 6.55 -12.02
CA VAL A 273 -18.71 6.67 -10.97
C VAL A 273 -18.75 8.09 -10.41
N CYS A 274 -18.95 8.17 -9.10
CA CYS A 274 -19.27 9.42 -8.41
C CYS A 274 -18.06 10.05 -7.75
N GLU A 275 -17.07 9.24 -7.40
CA GLU A 275 -15.92 9.66 -6.63
C GLU A 275 -14.65 8.90 -7.06
N ILE A 276 -13.52 9.60 -7.05
CA ILE A 276 -12.19 8.99 -7.14
C ILE A 276 -11.44 9.24 -5.84
N TRP A 277 -10.96 8.17 -5.22
CA TRP A 277 -9.91 8.22 -4.21
C TRP A 277 -8.58 8.01 -4.91
N GLU A 278 -7.63 8.90 -4.68
CA GLU A 278 -6.34 8.95 -5.37
C GLU A 278 -5.20 8.75 -4.37
N TYR A 279 -4.16 7.98 -4.72
CA TYR A 279 -3.12 7.57 -3.76
C TYR A 279 -1.95 8.57 -3.63
N THR A 280 -1.92 9.60 -4.48
CA THR A 280 -0.80 10.53 -4.67
C THR A 280 -1.31 11.93 -5.05
N HIS A 281 -0.57 12.97 -4.65
CA HIS A 281 -0.84 14.35 -5.09
C HIS A 281 -0.37 14.65 -6.52
N GLY A 282 0.46 13.78 -7.13
CA GLY A 282 0.98 13.98 -8.49
C GLY A 282 0.03 13.58 -9.62
N ASN A 283 -1.21 13.17 -9.32
CA ASN A 283 -2.27 12.84 -10.29
C ASN A 283 -3.35 13.94 -10.30
N SER A 284 -3.94 14.19 -11.46
CA SER A 284 -5.08 15.11 -11.67
C SER A 284 -6.32 14.37 -12.19
N PRO A 285 -6.91 13.45 -11.40
CA PRO A 285 -8.08 12.70 -11.81
C PRO A 285 -9.32 13.59 -11.95
N LYS A 286 -10.28 13.16 -12.76
CA LYS A 286 -11.50 13.92 -13.09
C LYS A 286 -12.73 13.11 -12.73
N ALA A 287 -13.42 13.51 -11.67
CA ALA A 287 -14.66 12.93 -11.17
C ALA A 287 -15.53 14.02 -10.51
N PRO A 288 -16.82 13.75 -10.23
CA PRO A 288 -17.66 14.68 -9.48
C PRO A 288 -17.12 15.01 -8.08
N VAL A 289 -16.47 14.04 -7.43
CA VAL A 289 -15.71 14.20 -6.18
C VAL A 289 -14.33 13.55 -6.33
N VAL A 290 -13.28 14.20 -5.81
CA VAL A 290 -11.91 13.66 -5.74
C VAL A 290 -11.39 13.82 -4.32
N ARG A 291 -10.75 12.78 -3.77
CA ARG A 291 -10.08 12.81 -2.45
C ARG A 291 -8.69 12.18 -2.54
N ILE A 292 -7.72 12.68 -1.78
CA ILE A 292 -6.35 12.15 -1.77
C ILE A 292 -6.19 11.22 -0.56
N LEU A 293 -6.25 9.92 -0.80
CA LEU A 293 -6.19 8.88 0.23
C LEU A 293 -4.98 7.96 -0.04
N PRO A 294 -3.78 8.27 0.50
CA PRO A 294 -2.61 7.41 0.34
C PRO A 294 -2.80 6.06 1.03
N ALA A 295 -1.98 5.07 0.66
CA ALA A 295 -1.98 3.78 1.35
C ALA A 295 -1.47 3.93 2.80
N GLY A 296 -2.32 3.56 3.76
CA GLY A 296 -2.07 3.64 5.20
C GLY A 296 -1.23 2.49 5.75
N PHE A 297 -1.05 2.50 7.08
CA PHE A 297 -0.34 1.46 7.82
C PHE A 297 -1.01 0.07 7.65
N LEU A 298 -0.25 -0.91 7.17
CA LEU A 298 -0.65 -2.31 6.98
C LEU A 298 0.30 -3.22 7.77
N PRO A 299 -0.07 -3.67 8.98
CA PRO A 299 0.74 -4.63 9.71
C PRO A 299 0.77 -5.97 8.96
N LEU A 300 1.95 -6.59 8.84
CA LEU A 300 2.12 -7.89 8.20
C LEU A 300 1.64 -9.04 9.10
N TRP A 301 1.63 -8.80 10.41
CA TRP A 301 1.17 -9.68 11.49
C TRP A 301 -0.01 -9.04 12.24
N GLY A 302 -0.44 -9.61 13.37
CA GLY A 302 -1.31 -8.88 14.31
C GLY A 302 -0.59 -7.63 14.85
N HIS A 303 -1.32 -6.61 15.29
CA HIS A 303 -0.75 -5.31 15.67
C HIS A 303 0.44 -5.41 16.64
N GLU A 304 0.27 -6.10 17.77
CA GLU A 304 1.31 -6.30 18.80
C GLU A 304 2.52 -7.07 18.26
N GLN A 305 2.28 -8.16 17.50
CA GLN A 305 3.35 -8.95 16.88
C GLN A 305 4.12 -8.13 15.84
N ASN A 306 3.45 -7.23 15.11
CA ASN A 306 4.08 -6.35 14.13
C ASN A 306 4.97 -5.32 14.81
N ASP A 307 4.52 -4.72 15.92
CA ASP A 307 5.36 -3.84 16.73
C ASP A 307 6.57 -4.57 17.31
N HIS A 308 6.40 -5.81 17.79
CA HIS A 308 7.51 -6.63 18.31
C HIS A 308 8.55 -6.97 17.22
N GLU A 309 8.12 -7.51 16.08
CA GLU A 309 9.02 -7.85 14.95
C GLU A 309 9.71 -6.58 14.39
N ALA A 310 9.01 -5.43 14.34
CA ALA A 310 9.61 -4.15 13.99
C ALA A 310 10.66 -3.73 15.04
N MET A 311 10.33 -3.66 16.32
CA MET A 311 11.29 -3.21 17.36
C MET A 311 12.52 -4.11 17.46
N LYS A 312 12.35 -5.44 17.28
CA LYS A 312 13.46 -6.39 17.16
C LYS A 312 14.38 -6.03 15.99
N ARG A 313 13.84 -5.90 14.78
CA ARG A 313 14.57 -5.42 13.58
C ARG A 313 15.31 -4.10 13.85
N LEU A 314 14.67 -3.17 14.58
CA LEU A 314 15.20 -1.84 14.93
C LEU A 314 16.18 -1.82 16.11
N SER A 315 16.60 -2.97 16.61
CA SER A 315 17.61 -3.10 17.67
C SER A 315 18.94 -3.68 17.20
N GLU A 316 19.00 -4.23 15.98
CA GLU A 316 20.15 -5.02 15.48
C GLU A 316 20.74 -4.43 14.17
N SER A 317 20.80 -3.10 14.04
CA SER A 317 21.30 -2.42 12.84
C SER A 317 22.84 -2.36 12.78
N ASN A 318 23.40 -2.57 11.59
CA ASN A 318 24.84 -2.60 11.30
C ASN A 318 25.16 -1.95 9.95
N VAL A 319 25.72 -0.74 10.00
CA VAL A 319 26.13 0.06 8.82
C VAL A 319 27.10 -0.66 7.88
N ARG A 320 27.92 -1.59 8.39
CA ARG A 320 28.86 -2.37 7.56
C ARG A 320 28.21 -3.50 6.76
N LYS A 321 26.91 -3.74 6.96
CA LYS A 321 26.13 -4.82 6.33
C LYS A 321 24.90 -4.30 5.59
N LEU A 322 24.91 -3.02 5.18
CA LEU A 322 23.75 -2.40 4.54
C LEU A 322 23.46 -3.03 3.16
N GLU A 323 22.18 -3.34 2.92
CA GLU A 323 21.65 -3.86 1.67
C GLU A 323 20.68 -2.82 1.07
N TRP A 324 21.01 -2.25 -0.08
CA TRP A 324 20.09 -1.45 -0.86
C TRP A 324 19.12 -2.37 -1.61
N VAL A 325 17.82 -2.18 -1.37
CA VAL A 325 16.74 -2.94 -1.99
C VAL A 325 15.85 -2.02 -2.82
N PHE A 326 15.73 -2.33 -4.12
CA PHE A 326 14.70 -1.78 -5.00
C PHE A 326 13.60 -2.81 -5.29
N MET A 327 12.38 -2.33 -5.49
CA MET A 327 11.20 -3.16 -5.78
C MET A 327 10.52 -2.73 -7.08
N GLY A 328 11.03 -3.22 -8.21
CA GLY A 328 10.37 -3.03 -9.49
C GLY A 328 11.19 -3.41 -10.72
N HIS A 329 10.69 -2.96 -11.87
CA HIS A 329 11.37 -3.11 -13.15
C HIS A 329 12.54 -2.12 -13.27
N ILE A 330 13.74 -2.64 -13.08
CA ILE A 330 15.01 -1.94 -13.25
C ILE A 330 15.58 -2.16 -14.66
N ASP A 331 15.13 -3.21 -15.33
CA ASP A 331 15.53 -3.69 -16.65
C ASP A 331 15.13 -2.75 -17.80
N LYS A 332 14.47 -1.62 -17.50
CA LYS A 332 13.82 -0.74 -18.49
C LYS A 332 14.20 0.72 -18.27
N GLY A 333 14.55 1.39 -19.37
CA GLY A 333 14.75 2.84 -19.41
C GLY A 333 15.91 3.32 -18.53
N ASN A 334 15.76 4.54 -17.98
CA ASN A 334 16.81 5.18 -17.20
C ASN A 334 17.08 4.49 -15.86
N ARG A 335 16.09 3.80 -15.27
CA ARG A 335 16.24 3.08 -14.00
C ARG A 335 17.47 2.16 -13.95
N SER A 336 17.76 1.46 -15.05
CA SER A 336 18.96 0.62 -15.17
C SER A 336 20.25 1.43 -15.00
N LYS A 337 20.32 2.62 -15.63
CA LYS A 337 21.48 3.51 -15.55
C LYS A 337 21.66 4.04 -14.14
N CYS A 338 20.61 4.57 -13.52
CA CYS A 338 20.65 5.16 -12.18
C CYS A 338 21.02 4.12 -11.11
N TRP A 339 20.44 2.91 -11.20
CA TRP A 339 20.79 1.80 -10.30
C TRP A 339 22.22 1.33 -10.46
N ASN A 340 22.69 1.13 -11.71
CA ASN A 340 24.05 0.71 -11.96
C ASN A 340 25.06 1.80 -11.54
N HIS A 341 24.72 3.08 -11.72
CA HIS A 341 25.53 4.20 -11.24
C HIS A 341 25.66 4.18 -9.72
N LEU A 342 24.54 4.11 -9.00
CA LEU A 342 24.52 4.00 -7.53
C LEU A 342 25.32 2.79 -7.05
N LYS A 343 25.11 1.62 -7.65
CA LYS A 343 25.82 0.38 -7.34
C LYS A 343 27.34 0.46 -7.56
N ASN A 344 27.77 1.26 -8.54
CA ASN A 344 29.17 1.36 -8.95
C ASN A 344 29.92 2.52 -8.25
N MET A 345 29.28 3.27 -7.34
CA MET A 345 29.97 4.29 -6.53
C MET A 345 31.04 3.63 -5.63
N PRO A 346 32.32 4.04 -5.70
CA PRO A 346 33.40 3.43 -4.90
C PRO A 346 33.11 3.40 -3.40
N GLU A 347 32.47 4.44 -2.88
CA GLU A 347 32.10 4.59 -1.47
C GLU A 347 31.06 3.55 -1.02
N LEU A 348 30.25 3.02 -1.96
CA LEU A 348 29.21 2.02 -1.71
C LEU A 348 29.65 0.59 -2.09
N SER A 349 30.91 0.40 -2.50
CA SER A 349 31.47 -0.90 -2.92
C SER A 349 31.37 -2.03 -1.87
N HIS A 350 31.23 -1.66 -0.59
CA HIS A 350 31.04 -2.59 0.53
C HIS A 350 29.57 -2.98 0.79
N MET A 351 28.61 -2.34 0.10
CA MET A 351 27.17 -2.56 0.29
C MET A 351 26.62 -3.58 -0.71
N THR A 352 25.56 -4.29 -0.31
CA THR A 352 24.86 -5.22 -1.21
C THR A 352 23.73 -4.49 -1.95
N PHE A 353 23.49 -4.85 -3.21
CA PHE A 353 22.45 -4.25 -4.05
C PHE A 353 21.53 -5.32 -4.62
N THR A 354 20.28 -5.35 -4.17
CA THR A 354 19.27 -6.35 -4.54
C THR A 354 18.07 -5.69 -5.20
N ASN A 355 17.61 -6.26 -6.32
CA ASN A 355 16.36 -5.83 -6.97
C ASN A 355 15.33 -6.97 -6.97
N HIS A 356 14.10 -6.68 -6.54
CA HIS A 356 12.97 -7.59 -6.64
C HIS A 356 11.96 -7.09 -7.70
N ILE A 357 11.94 -7.77 -8.85
CA ILE A 357 11.11 -7.39 -10.01
C ILE A 357 9.64 -7.78 -9.83
N ARG A 358 9.36 -8.88 -9.11
CA ARG A 358 8.01 -9.45 -8.97
C ARG A 358 7.23 -8.81 -7.82
N GLY A 359 5.90 -8.77 -7.96
CA GLY A 359 5.02 -8.40 -6.85
C GLY A 359 5.13 -9.41 -5.71
N PHE A 360 5.19 -8.90 -4.48
CA PHE A 360 5.40 -9.70 -3.27
C PHE A 360 4.11 -10.36 -2.80
N THR A 361 4.18 -11.62 -2.38
CA THR A 361 3.17 -12.24 -1.53
C THR A 361 3.31 -11.76 -0.08
N GLN A 362 2.32 -12.05 0.77
CA GLN A 362 2.43 -11.76 2.21
C GLN A 362 3.60 -12.53 2.86
N ALA A 363 3.97 -13.70 2.34
CA ALA A 363 5.13 -14.46 2.81
C ALA A 363 6.45 -13.76 2.43
N ASP A 364 6.56 -13.26 1.19
CA ASP A 364 7.73 -12.49 0.75
C ASP A 364 7.92 -11.23 1.60
N TRP A 365 6.83 -10.51 1.91
CA TRP A 365 6.88 -9.36 2.81
C TRP A 365 7.35 -9.73 4.21
N LYS A 366 6.85 -10.83 4.81
CA LYS A 366 7.31 -11.29 6.14
C LYS A 366 8.77 -11.72 6.16
N ASN A 367 9.26 -12.33 5.08
CA ASN A 367 10.66 -12.72 4.94
C ASN A 367 11.57 -11.48 4.81
N LEU A 368 11.14 -10.50 4.03
CA LEU A 368 11.83 -9.22 3.84
C LEU A 368 11.84 -8.37 5.12
N ALA A 369 10.73 -8.34 5.86
CA ALA A 369 10.61 -7.63 7.13
C ALA A 369 11.57 -8.16 8.22
N ARG A 370 11.97 -9.43 8.12
CA ARG A 370 12.98 -10.06 8.99
C ARG A 370 14.44 -9.81 8.57
N LYS A 371 14.71 -9.35 7.34
CA LYS A 371 16.06 -8.96 6.92
C LYS A 371 16.52 -7.67 7.61
N GLN A 372 17.45 -7.76 8.54
CA GLN A 372 18.13 -6.59 9.10
C GLN A 372 18.93 -5.81 8.03
N ASN A 373 19.31 -4.57 8.35
CA ASN A 373 20.24 -3.76 7.54
C ASN A 373 19.77 -3.38 6.12
N VAL A 374 18.47 -3.52 5.81
CA VAL A 374 17.95 -3.15 4.49
C VAL A 374 17.57 -1.67 4.45
N ILE A 375 18.10 -0.97 3.44
CA ILE A 375 17.69 0.35 2.95
C ILE A 375 16.79 0.15 1.74
N PHE A 376 15.57 0.66 1.79
CA PHE A 376 14.66 0.63 0.63
C PHE A 376 14.80 1.89 -0.20
N LEU A 377 14.89 1.70 -1.52
CA LEU A 377 14.95 2.77 -2.50
C LEU A 377 13.61 2.90 -3.23
N ASN A 378 13.04 4.11 -3.27
CA ASN A 378 12.06 4.49 -4.27
C ASN A 378 12.77 5.17 -5.45
N LEU A 379 12.49 4.70 -6.66
CA LEU A 379 13.14 5.12 -7.90
C LEU A 379 12.07 5.41 -8.96
N HIS A 380 12.05 6.64 -9.46
CA HIS A 380 11.14 7.13 -10.48
C HIS A 380 11.47 6.51 -11.85
N GLY A 381 10.61 6.74 -12.85
CA GLY A 381 10.79 6.13 -14.18
C GLY A 381 12.04 6.64 -14.91
N ASN A 382 12.30 7.95 -14.79
CA ASN A 382 13.35 8.65 -15.51
C ASN A 382 14.59 8.97 -14.66
N CYS A 383 14.47 8.82 -13.33
CA CYS A 383 15.41 9.17 -12.27
C CYS A 383 16.23 10.45 -12.52
N SER A 384 15.67 11.58 -12.08
CA SER A 384 16.18 12.93 -12.34
C SER A 384 16.50 13.67 -11.05
N CYS A 385 17.67 14.34 -11.01
CA CYS A 385 18.11 15.14 -9.86
C CYS A 385 17.33 16.46 -9.68
N LEU A 386 16.36 16.73 -10.56
CA LEU A 386 15.46 17.88 -10.48
C LEU A 386 14.10 17.41 -9.95
N PRO A 387 13.56 18.04 -8.89
CA PRO A 387 12.17 17.84 -8.49
C PRO A 387 11.25 18.20 -9.65
N ASN A 388 10.28 17.35 -9.94
CA ASN A 388 9.20 17.59 -10.89
C ASN A 388 7.88 17.48 -10.12
N PRO A 389 6.96 18.47 -10.20
CA PRO A 389 5.72 18.49 -9.43
C PRO A 389 4.76 17.34 -9.76
N ASN A 390 5.03 16.59 -10.84
CA ASN A 390 4.29 15.38 -11.21
C ASN A 390 5.00 14.08 -10.81
N GLU A 391 6.19 14.12 -10.18
CA GLU A 391 6.79 12.90 -9.63
C GLU A 391 6.02 12.46 -8.38
N ARG A 392 5.78 11.16 -8.30
CA ARG A 392 4.86 10.54 -7.36
C ARG A 392 5.64 9.62 -6.44
N LEU A 393 5.32 9.65 -5.16
CA LEU A 393 5.72 8.60 -4.25
C LEU A 393 4.84 7.37 -4.51
N GLU A 394 5.43 6.20 -4.70
CA GLU A 394 4.67 4.95 -4.89
C GLU A 394 4.09 4.48 -3.53
N THR A 395 3.18 5.27 -2.92
CA THR A 395 2.67 5.08 -1.54
C THR A 395 2.14 3.66 -1.32
N VAL A 396 1.50 3.11 -2.35
CA VAL A 396 1.03 1.72 -2.45
C VAL A 396 2.13 0.68 -2.12
N ARG A 397 3.36 0.88 -2.61
CA ARG A 397 4.48 -0.04 -2.36
C ARG A 397 5.17 0.25 -1.04
N ILE A 398 5.47 1.53 -0.78
CA ILE A 398 6.26 1.92 0.40
C ILE A 398 5.47 1.74 1.70
N SER A 399 4.12 1.77 1.66
CA SER A 399 3.27 1.48 2.81
C SER A 399 3.62 0.14 3.46
N SER A 400 3.79 -0.92 2.65
CA SER A 400 4.16 -2.25 3.17
C SER A 400 5.54 -2.25 3.84
N VAL A 401 6.48 -1.44 3.33
CA VAL A 401 7.86 -1.30 3.84
C VAL A 401 7.90 -0.52 5.15
N LEU A 402 7.25 0.65 5.17
CA LEU A 402 7.18 1.52 6.35
C LEU A 402 6.40 0.85 7.49
N SER A 403 5.43 -0.01 7.17
CA SER A 403 4.65 -0.77 8.16
C SER A 403 5.44 -1.84 8.94
N PHE A 404 6.69 -2.13 8.59
CA PHE A 404 7.63 -2.89 9.44
C PHE A 404 8.89 -2.09 9.84
N GLY A 405 8.82 -0.75 9.72
CA GLY A 405 9.87 0.16 10.20
C GLY A 405 11.14 0.17 9.35
N ALA A 406 11.09 -0.24 8.08
CA ALA A 406 12.28 -0.19 7.24
C ALA A 406 12.75 1.25 6.96
N LEU A 407 14.07 1.42 6.82
CA LEU A 407 14.66 2.68 6.38
C LEU A 407 14.33 2.91 4.90
N MET A 408 13.74 4.06 4.59
CA MET A 408 13.27 4.40 3.25
C MET A 408 13.98 5.66 2.73
N ILE A 409 14.62 5.53 1.58
CA ILE A 409 15.23 6.64 0.82
C ILE A 409 14.48 6.75 -0.51
N SER A 410 14.17 7.97 -0.93
CA SER A 410 13.48 8.26 -2.18
C SER A 410 14.22 9.36 -2.95
N GLU A 411 14.10 9.32 -4.27
CA GLU A 411 14.20 10.52 -5.09
C GLU A 411 13.18 11.58 -4.64
N PRO A 412 13.42 12.88 -4.88
CA PRO A 412 12.44 13.93 -4.61
C PRO A 412 11.09 13.66 -5.31
N THR A 413 10.01 14.02 -4.64
CA THR A 413 8.64 13.97 -5.16
C THR A 413 8.04 15.38 -5.16
N ASN A 414 6.76 15.52 -5.52
CA ASN A 414 6.03 16.77 -5.27
C ASN A 414 6.05 17.16 -3.77
N ASP A 415 5.84 18.45 -3.51
CA ASP A 415 6.00 19.03 -2.17
C ASP A 415 4.97 18.47 -1.16
N ALA A 416 3.74 18.19 -1.61
CA ALA A 416 2.67 17.67 -0.76
C ALA A 416 2.98 16.26 -0.22
N GLU A 417 3.54 15.37 -1.06
CA GLU A 417 4.04 14.08 -0.59
C GLU A 417 5.31 14.19 0.23
N THR A 418 6.21 15.12 -0.13
CA THR A 418 7.45 15.37 0.62
C THR A 418 7.15 15.80 2.07
N GLU A 419 6.20 16.71 2.27
CA GLU A 419 5.76 17.13 3.61
C GLU A 419 4.97 16.02 4.33
N SER A 420 4.07 15.31 3.64
CA SER A 420 3.28 14.21 4.23
C SER A 420 4.16 13.09 4.81
N PHE A 421 5.28 12.79 4.14
CA PHE A 421 6.25 11.76 4.54
C PHE A 421 7.51 12.31 5.23
N LYS A 422 7.50 13.59 5.64
CA LYS A 422 8.59 14.25 6.35
C LYS A 422 8.93 13.53 7.67
N ASP A 423 10.22 13.30 7.85
CA ASP A 423 10.83 12.52 8.94
C ASP A 423 10.40 11.04 9.02
N ILE A 424 9.72 10.54 7.97
CA ILE A 424 9.42 9.12 7.75
C ILE A 424 10.27 8.58 6.58
N VAL A 425 10.34 9.34 5.48
CA VAL A 425 11.13 9.04 4.28
C VAL A 425 12.24 10.08 4.12
N ILE A 426 13.42 9.65 3.66
CA ILE A 426 14.53 10.54 3.34
C ILE A 426 14.51 10.82 1.84
N PHE A 427 14.19 12.05 1.48
CA PHE A 427 14.23 12.51 0.09
C PHE A 427 15.63 13.05 -0.22
N GLU A 428 16.40 12.34 -1.04
CA GLU A 428 17.78 12.70 -1.40
C GLU A 428 17.85 13.17 -2.85
N LYS A 429 18.14 14.46 -3.05
CA LYS A 429 18.13 15.11 -4.36
C LYS A 429 19.27 14.65 -5.26
N ASN A 430 20.45 14.41 -4.68
CA ASN A 430 21.68 14.18 -5.41
C ASN A 430 22.07 12.68 -5.46
N LEU A 431 21.12 11.78 -5.20
CA LEU A 431 21.35 10.36 -4.98
C LEU A 431 22.15 9.68 -6.12
N PHE A 432 21.98 10.14 -7.36
CA PHE A 432 22.64 9.61 -8.56
C PHE A 432 23.72 10.52 -9.15
N LEU A 433 24.21 11.53 -8.42
CA LEU A 433 25.37 12.33 -8.84
C LEU A 433 26.66 11.65 -8.38
N SER A 434 27.04 11.84 -7.12
CA SER A 434 28.15 11.15 -6.45
C SER A 434 27.87 11.11 -4.95
N TYR A 435 28.57 10.25 -4.22
CA TYR A 435 28.47 10.19 -2.76
C TYR A 435 28.87 11.52 -2.08
N SER A 436 29.83 12.27 -2.65
CA SER A 436 30.21 13.59 -2.14
C SER A 436 29.05 14.59 -2.14
N GLU A 437 28.19 14.55 -3.16
CA GLU A 437 27.06 15.46 -3.37
C GLU A 437 25.82 15.11 -2.53
N TRP A 438 25.77 13.95 -1.88
CA TRP A 438 24.66 13.58 -0.99
C TRP A 438 24.56 14.54 0.19
N SER A 439 23.34 14.72 0.70
CA SER A 439 23.10 15.60 1.85
C SER A 439 23.95 15.20 3.08
N PRO A 440 24.44 16.18 3.87
CA PRO A 440 25.12 15.88 5.13
C PRO A 440 24.25 15.03 6.08
N LYS A 441 22.93 15.27 6.10
CA LYS A 441 21.94 14.49 6.89
C LYS A 441 21.96 13.01 6.50
N LEU A 442 22.02 12.66 5.21
CA LEU A 442 22.07 11.26 4.78
C LEU A 442 23.42 10.61 5.10
N LYS A 443 24.54 11.28 4.80
CA LYS A 443 25.89 10.77 5.08
C LYS A 443 26.12 10.53 6.57
N ASP A 444 25.69 11.48 7.40
CA ASP A 444 25.75 11.37 8.85
C ASP A 444 24.89 10.21 9.38
N LEU A 445 23.66 10.05 8.88
CA LEU A 445 22.80 8.94 9.24
C LEU A 445 23.44 7.58 8.93
N LEU A 446 23.94 7.40 7.70
CA LEU A 446 24.53 6.13 7.24
C LEU A 446 25.88 5.81 7.89
N SER A 447 26.50 6.78 8.57
CA SER A 447 27.75 6.55 9.33
C SER A 447 27.56 5.82 10.66
N SER A 448 26.33 5.76 11.21
CA SER A 448 26.10 5.33 12.60
C SER A 448 24.88 4.42 12.78
N ASN A 449 25.10 3.22 13.34
CA ASN A 449 24.05 2.29 13.77
C ASN A 449 23.01 2.99 14.65
N THR A 450 23.47 3.76 15.64
CA THR A 450 22.62 4.46 16.61
C THR A 450 21.73 5.49 15.91
N LYS A 451 22.26 6.24 14.94
CA LYS A 451 21.47 7.21 14.17
C LYS A 451 20.44 6.52 13.29
N ILE A 452 20.80 5.43 12.60
CA ILE A 452 19.85 4.61 11.82
C ILE A 452 18.72 4.08 12.70
N MET A 453 19.04 3.43 13.83
CA MET A 453 18.03 2.88 14.73
C MET A 453 17.12 3.97 15.32
N ALA A 454 17.69 5.10 15.74
CA ALA A 454 16.92 6.22 16.28
C ALA A 454 16.00 6.85 15.21
N PHE A 455 16.48 7.02 13.97
CA PHE A 455 15.65 7.50 12.87
C PHE A 455 14.51 6.53 12.57
N GLN A 456 14.81 5.24 12.35
CA GLN A 456 13.79 4.25 11.99
C GLN A 456 12.72 4.07 13.07
N ARG A 457 13.07 4.13 14.36
CA ARG A 457 12.08 4.08 15.46
C ARG A 457 11.11 5.25 15.42
N ARG A 458 11.62 6.49 15.21
CA ARG A 458 10.77 7.67 15.05
C ARG A 458 9.93 7.60 13.78
N ALA A 459 10.53 7.25 12.64
CA ALA A 459 9.86 7.09 11.35
C ALA A 459 8.72 6.06 11.42
N TYR A 460 8.94 4.91 12.07
CA TYR A 460 7.91 3.88 12.29
C TYR A 460 6.75 4.40 13.14
N ALA A 461 7.03 5.05 14.27
CA ALA A 461 6.01 5.63 15.14
C ALA A 461 5.18 6.71 14.42
N LEU A 462 5.86 7.66 13.75
CA LEU A 462 5.22 8.70 12.95
C LEU A 462 4.38 8.13 11.80
N TYR A 463 4.87 7.09 11.12
CA TYR A 463 4.11 6.45 10.04
C TYR A 463 2.85 5.76 10.57
N LYS A 464 2.97 4.99 11.67
CA LYS A 464 1.83 4.32 12.33
C LYS A 464 0.76 5.32 12.81
N GLU A 465 1.17 6.50 13.27
CA GLU A 465 0.27 7.57 13.73
C GLU A 465 -0.38 8.34 12.57
N ARG A 466 0.43 8.94 11.68
CA ARG A 466 -0.06 9.80 10.59
C ARG A 466 -0.83 9.02 9.52
N PHE A 467 -0.39 7.80 9.22
CA PHE A 467 -1.00 6.95 8.20
C PHE A 467 -1.92 5.87 8.80
N ALA A 468 -2.42 6.07 10.03
CA ALA A 468 -3.46 5.23 10.61
C ALA A 468 -4.72 5.24 9.70
N PRO A 469 -5.27 4.08 9.29
CA PRO A 469 -6.37 4.02 8.33
C PRO A 469 -7.59 4.89 8.65
N GLY A 470 -8.07 4.88 9.90
CA GLY A 470 -9.21 5.71 10.30
C GLY A 470 -8.91 7.21 10.28
N ARG A 471 -7.67 7.61 10.59
CA ARG A 471 -7.21 9.00 10.52
C ARG A 471 -7.25 9.51 9.08
N LEU A 472 -6.66 8.77 8.15
CA LEU A 472 -6.65 9.13 6.72
C LEU A 472 -8.07 9.32 6.16
N LEU A 473 -9.00 8.42 6.49
CA LEU A 473 -10.41 8.56 6.08
C LEU A 473 -11.11 9.77 6.75
N SER A 474 -10.73 10.11 7.99
CA SER A 474 -11.27 11.27 8.71
C SER A 474 -10.75 12.60 8.16
N GLU A 475 -9.45 12.71 7.90
CA GLU A 475 -8.83 13.91 7.30
C GLU A 475 -9.39 14.18 5.89
N GLN A 476 -9.64 13.12 5.12
CA GLN A 476 -10.33 13.23 3.82
C GLN A 476 -11.85 13.47 3.94
N ARG A 477 -12.43 13.54 5.16
CA ARG A 477 -13.86 13.74 5.41
C ARG A 477 -14.75 12.76 4.63
N VAL A 478 -14.41 11.47 4.55
CA VAL A 478 -15.13 10.52 3.65
C VAL A 478 -16.60 10.27 4.03
N TRP A 479 -16.99 10.54 5.28
CA TRP A 479 -18.37 10.40 5.76
C TRP A 479 -19.21 11.68 5.63
N ASP A 480 -18.61 12.75 5.12
CA ASP A 480 -19.21 14.07 5.03
C ASP A 480 -20.01 14.23 3.73
N THR A 481 -21.32 14.39 3.89
CA THR A 481 -22.27 14.57 2.80
C THR A 481 -22.24 15.97 2.18
N GLU A 482 -21.68 16.98 2.87
CA GLU A 482 -21.54 18.34 2.32
C GLU A 482 -20.49 18.40 1.20
N ARG A 483 -19.49 17.51 1.26
CA ARG A 483 -18.50 17.30 0.18
C ARG A 483 -18.98 16.33 -0.91
N GLY A 484 -20.30 16.14 -1.03
CA GLY A 484 -20.90 15.42 -2.15
C GLY A 484 -20.74 16.16 -3.48
N PRO A 485 -21.09 15.52 -4.61
CA PRO A 485 -21.12 16.19 -5.90
C PRO A 485 -22.12 17.36 -5.88
N ASN A 486 -21.79 18.45 -6.56
CA ASN A 486 -22.69 19.59 -6.63
C ASN A 486 -23.95 19.25 -7.45
N CYS A 487 -25.10 19.21 -6.77
CA CYS A 487 -26.38 18.81 -7.33
C CYS A 487 -27.35 19.97 -7.55
N SER A 488 -27.07 21.15 -7.00
CA SER A 488 -27.88 22.36 -7.24
C SER A 488 -27.70 22.86 -8.67
N GLY A 489 -28.80 23.04 -9.37
CA GLY A 489 -28.90 23.52 -10.76
C GLY A 489 -30.02 22.83 -11.52
#